data_AF-A0AAN5C471-F1
#
_entry.id   AF-A0AAN5C471-F1
#
_cell.length_a   1.000
_cell.length_b   1.000
_cell.length_c   1.000
_cell.angle_alpha   90.00
_cell.angle_beta   90.00
_cell.angle_gamma   90.00
#
_symmetry.space_group_name_H-M   'P 1'
#
loop_
_entity.id
_entity.type
_entity.pdbx_description
1 polymer ?
#
loop_
_entity_poly.entity_id
_entity_poly.type
_entity_poly.pdbx_seq_one_letter_code
_entity_poly.pdbx_strand_id
1 'polypeptide(L)'
;MFALTFFGVLHVPINVPALGISTGEDNLNVDRELMAHGVTNALSGFSGSIQHSELTWQVVIIVVTMGAWDFVVGIFVGIILACMSFVVQTSRKSAIRATFSGKIAGSTVRRPPIQQRFLREAGQQTLIIKLGGYLFFGTIVDVENTMRGLIEEEAFNKRPIRFIILDFSRVYGIDFSAAEAFTRINRILRKRNVLMTISGLNTGGDVGRSLQNVGLFESENGVQIFEDFNSALEFCENDYLKVFYSHREALLKRKDTSSTFLEVPGSHTQHHLHESIVSSPRHRHLQQAATTTLREDETAVVPPTAWASMRQPLPLLLQTFQGLTSRNEDFWFRACTYFVRDTYAAGTVLFQEGDVPNGFYLLESGMLRAEYEMPQGRYFELIVAGRPCGELPFFSETRRTATVKAEQDCVAWRLTTAKWRDLREREPEIARELLTVSLKLTTERMDSITS
;
A
#
# COMPACT_ATOMS: atom_id res chain seq x y z
N MET A 1 -19.32 25.00 -16.01
CA MET A 1 -19.38 24.95 -17.49
C MET A 1 -20.78 24.69 -18.02
N PHE A 2 -21.52 23.67 -17.57
CA PHE A 2 -22.94 23.47 -17.96
C PHE A 2 -23.82 24.71 -17.71
N ALA A 3 -23.60 25.40 -16.59
CA ALA A 3 -24.32 26.62 -16.24
C ALA A 3 -24.12 27.78 -17.25
N LEU A 4 -22.94 27.91 -17.88
CA LEU A 4 -22.66 29.01 -18.80
C LEU A 4 -23.35 28.79 -20.16
N THR A 5 -23.33 27.55 -20.67
CA THR A 5 -24.05 27.16 -21.89
C THR A 5 -25.56 27.23 -21.68
N PHE A 6 -26.04 26.79 -20.52
CA PHE A 6 -27.45 26.86 -20.13
C PHE A 6 -27.93 28.32 -19.99
N PHE A 7 -27.13 29.21 -19.37
CA PHE A 7 -27.43 30.65 -19.31
C PHE A 7 -27.41 31.31 -20.70
N GLY A 8 -26.42 30.96 -21.53
CA GLY A 8 -26.29 31.50 -22.88
C GLY A 8 -27.48 31.19 -23.78
N VAL A 9 -28.01 29.97 -23.69
CA VAL A 9 -29.18 29.53 -24.48
C VAL A 9 -30.50 30.04 -23.89
N LEU A 10 -30.62 30.18 -22.57
CA LEU A 10 -31.87 30.61 -21.93
C LEU A 10 -32.09 32.11 -21.89
N HIS A 11 -31.03 32.94 -21.94
CA HIS A 11 -31.24 34.39 -21.84
C HIS A 11 -31.98 34.95 -23.07
N VAL A 12 -31.79 34.38 -24.27
CA VAL A 12 -32.48 34.81 -25.50
C VAL A 12 -34.00 34.57 -25.42
N PRO A 13 -34.50 33.34 -25.17
CA PRO A 13 -35.94 33.08 -25.11
C PRO A 13 -36.61 33.66 -23.87
N ILE A 14 -35.86 34.08 -22.84
CA ILE A 14 -36.42 34.75 -21.65
C ILE A 14 -36.46 36.28 -21.85
N ASN A 15 -35.35 36.89 -22.28
CA ASN A 15 -35.23 38.35 -22.33
C ASN A 15 -35.82 38.94 -23.61
N VAL A 16 -35.71 38.26 -24.76
CA VAL A 16 -36.19 38.80 -26.05
C VAL A 16 -37.72 38.97 -26.06
N PRO A 17 -38.55 38.00 -25.61
CA PRO A 17 -39.99 38.21 -25.51
C PRO A 17 -40.35 39.27 -24.47
N ALA A 18 -39.64 39.31 -23.33
CA ALA A 18 -39.88 40.29 -22.27
C ALA A 18 -39.60 41.73 -22.75
N LEU A 19 -38.54 41.93 -23.53
CA LEU A 19 -38.22 43.19 -24.19
C LEU A 19 -39.27 43.54 -25.25
N GLY A 20 -39.68 42.58 -26.08
CA GLY A 20 -40.73 42.77 -27.09
C GLY A 20 -42.06 43.26 -26.55
N ILE A 21 -42.50 42.67 -25.44
CA ILE A 21 -43.71 43.09 -24.72
C ILE A 21 -43.55 44.52 -24.17
N SER A 22 -42.35 44.90 -23.72
CA SER A 22 -42.08 46.22 -23.18
C SER A 22 -41.97 47.33 -24.24
N THR A 23 -41.57 46.98 -25.47
CA THR A 23 -41.42 47.91 -26.60
C THR A 23 -42.62 47.96 -27.55
N GLY A 24 -43.60 47.06 -27.37
CA GLY A 24 -44.82 47.00 -28.19
C GLY A 24 -44.59 46.42 -29.59
N GLU A 25 -43.63 45.50 -29.72
CA GLU A 25 -43.23 44.94 -31.01
C GLU A 25 -43.90 43.56 -31.24
N ASP A 26 -44.93 43.52 -32.09
CA ASP A 26 -45.79 42.35 -32.25
C ASP A 26 -45.25 41.26 -33.22
N ASN A 27 -44.14 41.53 -33.92
CA ASN A 27 -43.57 40.64 -34.95
C ASN A 27 -42.27 39.93 -34.51
N LEU A 28 -42.12 39.67 -33.21
CA LEU A 28 -40.93 39.00 -32.68
C LEU A 28 -40.98 37.49 -32.91
N ASN A 29 -40.03 37.00 -33.71
CA ASN A 29 -39.80 35.57 -33.92
C ASN A 29 -38.61 35.12 -33.07
N VAL A 30 -38.92 34.53 -31.91
CA VAL A 30 -37.92 34.04 -30.94
C VAL A 30 -37.03 32.97 -31.56
N ASP A 31 -37.57 32.12 -32.43
CA ASP A 31 -36.81 31.05 -33.10
C ASP A 31 -35.72 31.63 -34.00
N ARG A 32 -36.02 32.73 -34.68
CA ARG A 32 -35.04 33.43 -35.54
C ARG A 32 -33.90 34.04 -34.72
N GLU A 33 -34.21 34.68 -33.60
CA GLU A 33 -33.20 35.27 -32.72
C GLU A 33 -32.32 34.19 -32.06
N LEU A 34 -32.93 33.07 -31.69
CA LEU A 34 -32.20 31.92 -31.15
C LEU A 34 -31.26 31.30 -32.20
N MET A 35 -31.72 31.17 -33.45
CA MET A 35 -30.89 30.70 -34.57
C MET A 35 -29.73 31.65 -34.84
N ALA A 36 -29.98 32.96 -34.89
CA ALA A 36 -28.93 33.96 -35.11
C ALA A 36 -27.87 33.87 -34.00
N HIS A 37 -28.29 33.77 -32.74
CA HIS A 37 -27.39 33.62 -31.62
C HIS A 37 -26.59 32.30 -31.66
N GLY A 38 -27.22 31.21 -32.11
CA GLY A 38 -26.57 29.92 -32.33
C GLY A 38 -25.51 29.96 -33.44
N VAL A 39 -25.81 30.63 -34.55
CA VAL A 39 -24.87 30.85 -35.67
C VAL A 39 -23.68 31.69 -35.21
N THR A 40 -23.90 32.76 -34.45
CA THR A 40 -22.83 33.59 -33.92
C THR A 40 -21.91 32.79 -33.00
N ASN A 41 -22.47 31.98 -32.09
CA ASN A 41 -21.68 31.11 -31.20
C ASN A 41 -20.89 30.05 -31.97
N ALA A 42 -21.49 29.45 -33.01
CA ALA A 42 -20.80 28.48 -33.87
C ALA A 42 -19.63 29.14 -34.62
N LEU A 43 -19.85 30.33 -35.19
CA LEU A 43 -18.80 31.10 -35.89
C LEU A 43 -17.68 31.54 -34.93
N SER A 44 -18.02 32.01 -33.73
CA SER A 44 -17.03 32.34 -32.69
C SER A 44 -16.18 31.14 -32.27
N GLY A 45 -16.76 29.94 -32.26
CA GLY A 45 -16.04 28.68 -32.02
C GLY A 45 -15.05 28.33 -33.13
N PHE A 46 -15.32 28.69 -34.39
CA PHE A 46 -14.41 28.50 -35.52
C PHE A 46 -13.26 29.52 -35.56
N SER A 47 -13.46 30.74 -35.04
CA SER A 47 -12.43 31.79 -34.99
C SER A 47 -11.41 31.61 -33.85
N GLY A 48 -11.34 30.44 -33.21
CA GLY A 48 -10.28 30.10 -32.28
C GLY A 48 -10.41 30.71 -30.87
N SER A 49 -11.62 31.09 -30.45
CA SER A 49 -11.84 31.37 -29.03
C SER A 49 -11.66 30.07 -28.23
N ILE A 50 -10.65 30.09 -27.37
CA ILE A 50 -10.05 28.92 -26.72
C ILE A 50 -11.01 28.40 -25.65
N GLN A 51 -12.00 27.58 -26.04
CA GLN A 51 -12.57 26.53 -25.17
C GLN A 51 -13.60 25.66 -25.93
N HIS A 52 -13.20 24.40 -26.21
CA HIS A 52 -14.04 23.19 -26.44
C HIS A 52 -14.49 22.84 -27.86
N SER A 53 -13.64 22.13 -28.61
CA SER A 53 -14.00 21.42 -29.85
C SER A 53 -15.07 20.33 -29.69
N GLU A 54 -15.29 19.79 -28.48
CA GLU A 54 -16.32 18.77 -28.21
C GLU A 54 -17.72 19.37 -27.98
N LEU A 55 -17.81 20.65 -27.57
CA LEU A 55 -19.09 21.31 -27.25
C LEU A 55 -19.70 22.03 -28.46
N THR A 56 -18.89 22.48 -29.42
CA THR A 56 -19.35 23.16 -30.64
C THR A 56 -20.28 22.28 -31.47
N TRP A 57 -19.96 20.99 -31.64
CA TRP A 57 -20.81 20.07 -32.40
C TRP A 57 -22.18 19.82 -31.73
N GLN A 58 -22.21 19.73 -30.39
CA GLN A 58 -23.47 19.54 -29.64
C GLN A 58 -24.38 20.76 -29.80
N VAL A 59 -23.81 21.97 -29.69
CA VAL A 59 -24.54 23.22 -29.90
C VAL A 59 -25.06 23.32 -31.34
N VAL A 60 -24.25 22.96 -32.34
CA VAL A 60 -24.68 22.97 -33.75
C VAL A 60 -25.85 22.00 -33.98
N ILE A 61 -25.80 20.79 -33.43
CA ILE A 61 -26.90 19.81 -33.56
C ILE A 61 -28.20 20.34 -32.93
N ILE A 62 -28.11 20.98 -31.76
CA ILE A 62 -29.27 21.58 -31.09
C ILE A 62 -29.85 22.71 -31.96
N VAL A 63 -29.02 23.61 -32.47
CA VAL A 63 -29.46 24.76 -33.30
C VAL A 63 -30.08 24.28 -34.62
N VAL A 64 -29.50 23.27 -35.27
CA VAL A 64 -30.04 22.70 -36.51
C VAL A 64 -31.38 22.02 -36.26
N THR A 65 -31.53 21.27 -35.16
CA THR A 65 -32.80 20.60 -34.83
C THR A 65 -33.92 21.58 -34.47
N MET A 66 -33.58 22.69 -33.81
CA MET A 66 -34.51 23.80 -33.56
C MET A 66 -34.96 24.46 -34.86
N GLY A 67 -34.04 24.71 -35.80
CA GLY A 67 -34.35 25.36 -37.08
C GLY A 67 -35.10 24.46 -38.07
N ALA A 68 -34.93 23.14 -37.99
CA ALA A 68 -35.55 22.19 -38.91
C ALA A 68 -36.93 21.69 -38.48
N TRP A 69 -37.19 21.63 -37.16
CA TRP A 69 -38.47 21.17 -36.61
C TRP A 69 -39.12 22.23 -35.73
N ASP A 70 -38.74 22.29 -34.45
CA ASP A 70 -39.31 23.20 -33.45
C ASP A 70 -38.39 23.27 -32.21
N PHE A 71 -38.49 24.36 -31.46
CA PHE A 71 -37.73 24.64 -30.25
C PHE A 71 -37.84 23.54 -29.18
N VAL A 72 -39.06 23.02 -28.96
CA VAL A 72 -39.30 21.96 -27.95
C VAL A 72 -38.52 20.68 -28.28
N VAL A 73 -38.48 20.30 -29.55
CA VAL A 73 -37.73 19.13 -30.03
C VAL A 73 -36.23 19.35 -29.84
N GLY A 74 -35.74 20.56 -30.15
CA GLY A 74 -34.35 20.95 -29.93
C GLY A 74 -33.91 20.88 -28.46
N ILE A 75 -34.76 21.30 -27.52
CA ILE A 75 -34.50 21.13 -26.08
C ILE A 75 -34.36 19.65 -25.72
N PHE A 76 -35.29 18.81 -26.17
CA PHE A 76 -35.27 17.38 -25.82
C PHE A 76 -34.00 16.69 -26.36
N VAL A 77 -33.62 16.99 -27.60
CA VAL A 77 -32.37 16.53 -28.21
C VAL A 77 -31.16 17.05 -27.41
N GLY A 78 -31.17 18.30 -26.99
CA GLY A 78 -30.12 18.89 -26.17
C GLY A 78 -29.96 18.19 -24.82
N ILE A 79 -31.05 17.85 -24.15
CA ILE A 79 -31.03 17.10 -22.88
C ILE A 79 -30.42 15.71 -23.11
N ILE A 80 -30.85 14.99 -24.15
CA ILE A 80 -30.32 13.65 -24.47
C ILE A 80 -28.81 13.73 -24.75
N LEU A 81 -28.37 14.65 -25.60
CA LEU A 81 -26.96 14.83 -25.94
C LEU A 81 -26.14 15.24 -24.72
N ALA A 82 -26.68 16.09 -23.84
CA ALA A 82 -26.05 16.46 -22.58
C ALA A 82 -25.88 15.25 -21.66
N CYS A 83 -26.92 14.43 -21.49
CA CYS A 83 -26.85 13.20 -20.70
C CYS A 83 -25.83 12.21 -21.29
N MET A 84 -25.83 12.01 -22.61
CA MET A 84 -24.89 11.12 -23.29
C MET A 84 -23.44 11.62 -23.15
N SER A 85 -23.22 12.92 -23.36
CA SER A 85 -21.94 13.60 -23.18
C SER A 85 -21.42 13.45 -21.74
N PHE A 86 -22.29 13.64 -20.75
CA PHE A 86 -21.95 13.46 -19.34
C PHE A 86 -21.53 12.02 -19.02
N VAL A 87 -22.27 11.03 -19.52
CA VAL A 87 -21.93 9.60 -19.35
C VAL A 87 -20.58 9.29 -19.97
N VAL A 88 -20.34 9.75 -21.21
CA VAL A 88 -19.06 9.53 -21.91
C VAL A 88 -17.90 10.20 -21.18
N GLN A 89 -18.05 11.45 -20.76
CA GLN A 89 -17.01 12.18 -20.01
C GLN A 89 -16.70 11.53 -18.67
N THR A 90 -17.72 11.01 -17.99
CA THR A 90 -17.56 10.33 -16.70
C THR A 90 -16.94 8.95 -16.87
N SER A 91 -17.28 8.22 -17.94
CA SER A 91 -16.71 6.90 -18.25
C SER A 91 -15.25 6.96 -18.71
N ARG A 92 -14.78 8.06 -19.31
CA ARG A 92 -13.37 8.21 -19.76
C ARG A 92 -12.39 8.45 -18.60
N LYS A 93 -12.87 8.78 -17.39
CA LYS A 93 -12.01 8.92 -16.22
C LYS A 93 -11.80 7.54 -15.60
N SER A 94 -10.59 7.01 -15.75
CA SER A 94 -10.24 5.71 -15.16
C SER A 94 -10.51 5.69 -13.65
N ALA A 95 -11.07 4.57 -13.17
CA ALA A 95 -11.18 4.30 -11.74
C ALA A 95 -9.81 4.08 -11.08
N ILE A 96 -8.78 3.75 -11.87
CA ILE A 96 -7.41 3.56 -11.37
C ILE A 96 -6.78 4.93 -11.13
N ARG A 97 -6.57 5.26 -9.86
CA ARG A 97 -5.93 6.51 -9.45
C ARG A 97 -4.42 6.41 -9.47
N ALA A 98 -3.87 5.25 -9.15
CA ALA A 98 -2.44 4.99 -9.12
C ALA A 98 -2.14 3.49 -9.11
N THR A 99 -0.98 3.12 -9.63
CA THR A 99 -0.44 1.76 -9.61
C THR A 99 0.98 1.79 -9.06
N PHE A 100 1.26 0.95 -8.06
CA PHE A 100 2.57 0.87 -7.40
C PHE A 100 3.08 -0.57 -7.37
N SER A 101 4.40 -0.74 -7.27
CA SER A 101 5.01 -2.02 -6.96
C SER A 101 5.30 -2.09 -5.46
N GLY A 102 5.15 -3.28 -4.87
CA GLY A 102 5.56 -3.56 -3.49
C GLY A 102 7.07 -3.47 -3.25
N LYS A 103 7.88 -3.20 -4.28
CA LYS A 103 9.29 -2.81 -4.12
C LYS A 103 9.45 -1.42 -3.50
N ILE A 104 8.47 -0.53 -3.72
CA ILE A 104 8.50 0.87 -3.24
C ILE A 104 7.58 1.01 -2.03
N ALA A 105 6.43 0.35 -2.04
CA ALA A 105 5.48 0.40 -0.92
C ALA A 105 5.70 -0.80 0.02
N GLY A 106 6.15 -0.53 1.24
CA GLY A 106 6.27 -1.52 2.33
C GLY A 106 5.26 -1.28 3.46
N SER A 107 5.04 -2.29 4.29
CA SER A 107 4.27 -2.15 5.52
C SER A 107 5.05 -1.32 6.56
N THR A 108 4.33 -0.79 7.53
CA THR A 108 4.86 -0.02 8.67
C THR A 108 5.46 -0.91 9.76
N VAL A 109 5.61 -2.22 9.50
CA VAL A 109 6.21 -3.15 10.46
C VAL A 109 7.72 -2.92 10.50
N ARG A 110 8.25 -2.60 11.68
CA ARG A 110 9.70 -2.49 11.90
C ARG A 110 10.31 -3.88 11.88
N ARG A 111 10.91 -4.28 10.75
CA ARG A 111 11.55 -5.59 10.58
C ARG A 111 13.09 -5.49 10.68
N PRO A 112 13.79 -6.59 11.00
CA PRO A 112 15.25 -6.65 10.91
C PRO A 112 15.77 -6.29 9.50
N PRO A 113 16.97 -5.67 9.38
CA PRO A 113 17.51 -5.20 8.10
C PRO A 113 17.57 -6.28 7.02
N ILE A 114 17.92 -7.52 7.38
CA ILE A 114 17.98 -8.62 6.41
C ILE A 114 16.61 -8.96 5.81
N GLN A 115 15.55 -8.92 6.62
CA GLN A 115 14.19 -9.15 6.13
C GLN A 115 13.77 -8.05 5.19
N GLN A 116 14.09 -6.79 5.51
CA GLN A 116 13.78 -5.65 4.64
C GLN A 116 14.49 -5.74 3.29
N ARG A 117 15.78 -6.14 3.26
CA ARG A 117 16.52 -6.35 1.99
C ARG A 117 15.87 -7.43 1.14
N PHE A 118 15.51 -8.57 1.74
CA PHE A 118 14.80 -9.63 1.03
C PHE A 118 13.43 -9.16 0.52
N LEU A 119 12.64 -8.48 1.36
CA LEU A 119 11.33 -7.96 1.02
C LEU A 119 11.38 -6.92 -0.11
N ARG A 120 12.43 -6.11 -0.19
CA ARG A 120 12.61 -5.15 -1.29
C ARG A 120 12.68 -5.83 -2.66
N GLU A 121 13.35 -6.98 -2.75
CA GLU A 121 13.44 -7.74 -4.00
C GLU A 121 12.25 -8.68 -4.23
N ALA A 122 11.68 -9.25 -3.16
CA ALA A 122 10.48 -10.07 -3.22
C ALA A 122 9.22 -9.24 -3.56
N GLY A 123 9.15 -8.00 -3.07
CA GLY A 123 8.04 -7.06 -3.24
C GLY A 123 7.77 -6.67 -4.69
N GLN A 124 8.71 -6.93 -5.62
CA GLN A 124 8.48 -6.81 -7.06
C GLN A 124 7.34 -7.70 -7.55
N GLN A 125 7.04 -8.80 -6.84
CA GLN A 125 5.91 -9.69 -7.14
C GLN A 125 4.58 -9.21 -6.56
N THR A 126 4.54 -8.07 -5.86
CA THR A 126 3.31 -7.44 -5.37
C THR A 126 3.00 -6.22 -6.23
N LEU A 127 1.77 -6.17 -6.74
CA LEU A 127 1.23 -5.01 -7.43
C LEU A 127 0.10 -4.39 -6.60
N ILE A 128 0.13 -3.07 -6.46
CA ILE A 128 -0.89 -2.31 -5.75
C ILE A 128 -1.63 -1.43 -6.75
N ILE A 129 -2.94 -1.46 -6.72
CA ILE A 129 -3.81 -0.62 -7.56
C ILE A 129 -4.76 0.14 -6.65
N LYS A 130 -4.63 1.47 -6.63
CA LYS A 130 -5.52 2.35 -5.88
C LYS A 130 -6.70 2.74 -6.74
N LEU A 131 -7.88 2.34 -6.31
CA LEU A 131 -9.13 2.68 -6.97
C LEU A 131 -9.74 3.92 -6.33
N GLY A 132 -10.63 4.60 -7.05
CA GLY A 132 -11.49 5.58 -6.42
C GLY A 132 -12.54 6.17 -7.34
N GLY A 133 -13.49 6.86 -6.72
CA GLY A 133 -14.72 7.28 -7.38
C GLY A 133 -15.84 6.26 -7.22
N TYR A 134 -16.92 6.47 -7.97
CA TYR A 134 -18.00 5.49 -8.10
C TYR A 134 -17.60 4.46 -9.15
N LEU A 135 -17.67 3.18 -8.81
CA LEU A 135 -17.36 2.09 -9.74
C LEU A 135 -18.63 1.65 -10.46
N PHE A 136 -18.64 1.83 -11.77
CA PHE A 136 -19.74 1.39 -12.61
C PHE A 136 -19.22 0.71 -13.87
N PHE A 137 -20.14 0.17 -14.67
CA PHE A 137 -19.81 -0.52 -15.92
C PHE A 137 -18.83 0.25 -16.83
N GLY A 138 -18.93 1.58 -16.91
CA GLY A 138 -18.05 2.39 -17.77
C GLY A 138 -16.60 2.47 -17.27
N THR A 139 -16.38 2.47 -15.96
CA THR A 139 -15.03 2.63 -15.37
C THR A 139 -14.34 1.31 -15.08
N ILE A 140 -15.11 0.23 -14.87
CA ILE A 140 -14.56 -1.07 -14.49
C ILE A 140 -13.87 -1.76 -15.68
N VAL A 141 -14.24 -1.43 -16.91
CA VAL A 141 -13.62 -1.96 -18.13
C VAL A 141 -12.13 -1.65 -18.17
N ASP A 142 -11.72 -0.43 -17.80
CA ASP A 142 -10.30 -0.06 -17.72
C ASP A 142 -9.55 -0.89 -16.69
N VAL A 143 -10.18 -1.17 -15.54
CA VAL A 143 -9.60 -2.03 -14.49
C VAL A 143 -9.47 -3.46 -15.01
N GLU A 144 -10.50 -4.00 -15.65
CA GLU A 144 -10.48 -5.35 -16.20
C GLU A 144 -9.40 -5.51 -17.28
N ASN A 145 -9.30 -4.56 -18.21
CA ASN A 145 -8.27 -4.55 -19.25
C ASN A 145 -6.87 -4.43 -18.67
N THR A 146 -6.67 -3.57 -17.67
CA THR A 146 -5.38 -3.45 -16.96
C THR A 146 -5.00 -4.76 -16.29
N MET A 147 -5.93 -5.39 -15.56
CA MET A 147 -5.70 -6.68 -14.90
C MET A 147 -5.38 -7.80 -15.90
N ARG A 148 -6.08 -7.82 -17.03
CA ARG A 148 -5.85 -8.79 -18.10
C ARG A 148 -4.48 -8.60 -18.75
N GLY A 149 -4.09 -7.35 -19.06
CA GLY A 149 -2.77 -7.04 -19.61
C GLY A 149 -1.61 -7.42 -18.67
N LEU A 150 -1.82 -7.36 -17.35
CA LEU A 150 -0.81 -7.74 -16.36
C LEU A 150 -0.52 -9.25 -16.28
N ILE A 151 -1.46 -10.08 -16.73
CA ILE A 151 -1.36 -11.55 -16.70
C ILE A 151 -1.16 -12.18 -18.08
N GLU A 152 -1.13 -11.36 -19.13
CA GLU A 152 -0.72 -11.80 -20.47
C GLU A 152 0.70 -12.39 -20.42
N GLU A 153 0.96 -13.43 -21.21
CA GLU A 153 2.16 -14.27 -21.06
C GLU A 153 3.46 -13.47 -21.15
N GLU A 154 3.55 -12.48 -22.04
CA GLU A 154 4.73 -11.63 -22.18
C GLU A 154 4.96 -10.72 -20.96
N ALA A 155 3.88 -10.11 -20.44
CA ALA A 155 3.95 -9.24 -19.27
C ALA A 155 4.28 -10.06 -18.01
N PHE A 156 3.65 -11.23 -17.88
CA PHE A 156 3.83 -12.14 -16.76
C PHE A 156 5.24 -12.75 -16.72
N ASN A 157 5.85 -13.05 -17.88
CA ASN A 157 7.24 -13.50 -17.95
C ASN A 157 8.23 -12.41 -17.54
N LYS A 158 7.95 -11.14 -17.86
CA LYS A 158 8.78 -9.99 -17.48
C LYS A 158 8.63 -9.63 -16.00
N ARG A 159 7.41 -9.72 -15.45
CA ARG A 159 7.08 -9.38 -14.07
C ARG A 159 6.12 -10.44 -13.52
N PRO A 160 6.65 -11.48 -12.87
CA PRO A 160 5.82 -12.60 -12.47
C PRO A 160 5.13 -12.25 -11.14
N ILE A 161 3.94 -11.66 -11.24
CA ILE A 161 3.16 -11.16 -10.10
C ILE A 161 2.60 -12.34 -9.28
N ARG A 162 2.64 -12.21 -7.95
CA ARG A 162 2.08 -13.16 -6.99
C ARG A 162 0.86 -12.61 -6.27
N PHE A 163 0.90 -11.33 -5.88
CA PHE A 163 -0.18 -10.65 -5.18
C PHE A 163 -0.62 -9.40 -5.92
N ILE A 164 -1.93 -9.18 -5.95
CA ILE A 164 -2.54 -7.92 -6.39
C ILE A 164 -3.36 -7.37 -5.23
N ILE A 165 -2.99 -6.18 -4.76
CA ILE A 165 -3.71 -5.45 -3.72
C ILE A 165 -4.56 -4.37 -4.38
N LEU A 166 -5.87 -4.45 -4.17
CA LEU A 166 -6.85 -3.44 -4.56
C LEU A 166 -7.18 -2.57 -3.36
N ASP A 167 -6.89 -1.28 -3.45
CA ASP A 167 -7.22 -0.30 -2.42
C ASP A 167 -8.54 0.40 -2.76
N PHE A 168 -9.58 0.10 -1.97
CA PHE A 168 -10.94 0.63 -2.07
C PHE A 168 -11.16 1.84 -1.16
N SER A 169 -10.15 2.37 -0.46
CA SER A 169 -10.32 3.45 0.52
C SER A 169 -10.96 4.72 -0.03
N ARG A 170 -10.88 4.95 -1.35
CA ARG A 170 -11.48 6.11 -2.05
C ARG A 170 -12.65 5.75 -2.96
N VAL A 171 -13.16 4.52 -2.85
CA VAL A 171 -14.34 4.05 -3.56
C VAL A 171 -15.55 4.27 -2.65
N TYR A 172 -16.47 5.14 -3.08
CA TYR A 172 -17.65 5.48 -2.29
C TYR A 172 -18.93 4.74 -2.74
N GLY A 173 -18.88 4.00 -3.84
CA GLY A 173 -20.01 3.24 -4.34
C GLY A 173 -19.63 2.32 -5.50
N ILE A 174 -20.42 1.26 -5.69
CA ILE A 174 -20.23 0.26 -6.74
C ILE A 174 -21.60 -0.21 -7.24
N ASP A 175 -21.77 -0.33 -8.56
CA ASP A 175 -22.94 -0.97 -9.17
C ASP A 175 -22.79 -2.50 -9.28
N PHE A 176 -23.89 -3.18 -9.55
CA PHE A 176 -23.89 -4.64 -9.69
C PHE A 176 -22.92 -5.14 -10.78
N SER A 177 -22.90 -4.47 -11.93
CA SER A 177 -22.05 -4.81 -13.08
C SER A 177 -20.56 -4.74 -12.75
N ALA A 178 -20.13 -3.71 -12.01
CA ALA A 178 -18.75 -3.57 -11.56
C ALA A 178 -18.39 -4.58 -10.47
N ALA A 179 -19.32 -4.90 -9.57
CA ALA A 179 -19.11 -5.95 -8.58
C ALA A 179 -18.90 -7.32 -9.24
N GLU A 180 -19.74 -7.69 -10.21
CA GLU A 180 -19.61 -8.93 -10.98
C GLU A 180 -18.27 -8.98 -11.74
N ALA A 181 -17.83 -7.86 -12.30
CA ALA A 181 -16.56 -7.78 -13.00
C ALA A 181 -15.36 -8.10 -12.08
N PHE A 182 -15.37 -7.73 -10.79
CA PHE A 182 -14.32 -8.17 -9.86
C PHE A 182 -14.31 -9.68 -9.63
N THR A 183 -15.48 -10.33 -9.60
CA THR A 183 -15.57 -11.80 -9.55
C THR A 183 -14.95 -12.44 -10.80
N ARG A 184 -15.21 -11.87 -11.99
CA ARG A 184 -14.56 -12.32 -13.23
C ARG A 184 -13.05 -12.11 -13.22
N ILE A 185 -12.58 -10.95 -12.75
CA ILE A 185 -11.15 -10.65 -12.60
C ILE A 185 -10.51 -11.66 -11.65
N ASN A 186 -11.10 -11.92 -10.48
CA ASN A 186 -10.56 -12.89 -9.52
C ASN A 186 -10.44 -14.29 -10.14
N ARG A 187 -11.47 -14.75 -10.86
CA ARG A 187 -11.43 -16.04 -11.57
C ARG A 187 -10.27 -16.12 -12.57
N ILE A 188 -10.01 -15.02 -13.28
CA ILE A 188 -8.92 -14.91 -14.24
C ILE A 188 -7.55 -14.93 -13.53
N LEU A 189 -7.39 -14.18 -12.44
CA LEU A 189 -6.15 -14.15 -11.65
C LEU A 189 -5.81 -15.52 -11.03
N ARG A 190 -6.82 -16.23 -10.53
CA ARG A 190 -6.65 -17.57 -9.94
C ARG A 190 -6.16 -18.61 -10.94
N LYS A 191 -6.56 -18.53 -12.21
CA LYS A 191 -6.01 -19.41 -13.27
C LYS A 191 -4.50 -19.31 -13.43
N ARG A 192 -3.88 -18.22 -12.97
CA ARG A 192 -2.44 -18.00 -12.95
C ARG A 192 -1.84 -18.08 -11.53
N ASN A 193 -2.61 -18.57 -10.55
CA ASN A 193 -2.25 -18.58 -9.13
C ASN A 193 -1.79 -17.21 -8.62
N VAL A 194 -2.45 -16.13 -9.06
CA VAL A 194 -2.26 -14.77 -8.52
C VAL A 194 -3.33 -14.55 -7.46
N LEU A 195 -2.91 -14.18 -6.25
CA LEU A 195 -3.83 -13.92 -5.15
C LEU A 195 -4.31 -12.46 -5.20
N MET A 196 -5.63 -12.28 -5.19
CA MET A 196 -6.26 -10.97 -5.05
C MET A 196 -6.49 -10.66 -3.56
N THR A 197 -6.09 -9.47 -3.16
CA THR A 197 -6.31 -8.92 -1.82
C THR A 197 -7.04 -7.59 -1.95
N ILE A 198 -8.02 -7.34 -1.09
CA ILE A 198 -8.77 -6.08 -1.01
C ILE A 198 -8.41 -5.38 0.30
N SER A 199 -8.20 -4.07 0.22
CA SER A 199 -7.89 -3.20 1.35
C SER A 199 -8.78 -1.95 1.35
N GLY A 200 -8.94 -1.31 2.50
CA GLY A 200 -9.73 -0.07 2.59
C GLY A 200 -11.23 -0.30 2.47
N LEU A 201 -11.71 -1.49 2.82
CA LEU A 201 -13.11 -1.88 2.67
C LEU A 201 -13.71 -2.23 4.04
N ASN A 202 -14.84 -1.60 4.37
CA ASN A 202 -15.69 -2.03 5.47
C ASN A 202 -16.73 -3.03 4.93
N THR A 203 -16.69 -4.28 5.39
CA THR A 203 -17.61 -5.35 4.97
C THR A 203 -19.07 -5.03 5.27
N GLY A 204 -19.35 -4.24 6.31
CA GLY A 204 -20.69 -3.82 6.67
C GLY A 204 -21.25 -2.65 5.84
N GLY A 205 -20.40 -1.96 5.07
CA GLY A 205 -20.78 -0.81 4.22
C GLY A 205 -21.40 -1.22 2.89
N ASP A 206 -21.97 -0.26 2.16
CA ASP A 206 -22.70 -0.52 0.91
C ASP A 206 -21.82 -1.19 -0.16
N VAL A 207 -20.56 -0.74 -0.31
CA VAL A 207 -19.60 -1.33 -1.26
C VAL A 207 -19.27 -2.77 -0.87
N GLY A 208 -19.06 -3.04 0.43
CA GLY A 208 -18.79 -4.38 0.94
C GLY A 208 -19.95 -5.33 0.70
N ARG A 209 -21.18 -4.90 1.01
CA ARG A 209 -22.39 -5.69 0.75
C ARG A 209 -22.59 -5.98 -0.72
N SER A 210 -22.37 -5.01 -1.61
CA SER A 210 -22.49 -5.23 -3.06
C SER A 210 -21.50 -6.28 -3.57
N LEU A 211 -20.25 -6.27 -3.09
CA LEU A 211 -19.25 -7.30 -3.42
C LEU A 211 -19.56 -8.66 -2.78
N GLN A 212 -20.15 -8.67 -1.58
CA GLN A 212 -20.60 -9.89 -0.92
C GLN A 212 -21.78 -10.53 -1.64
N ASN A 213 -22.74 -9.72 -2.11
CA ASN A 213 -23.95 -10.18 -2.80
C ASN A 213 -23.63 -10.88 -4.13
N VAL A 214 -22.52 -10.52 -4.79
CA VAL A 214 -22.03 -11.20 -6.01
C VAL A 214 -21.14 -12.41 -5.70
N GLY A 215 -20.97 -12.78 -4.42
CA GLY A 215 -20.21 -13.95 -3.98
C GLY A 215 -18.70 -13.76 -3.95
N LEU A 216 -18.15 -12.54 -4.14
CA LEU A 216 -16.69 -12.34 -4.22
C LEU A 216 -15.95 -12.81 -2.96
N PHE A 217 -16.61 -12.75 -1.80
CA PHE A 217 -16.04 -13.06 -0.48
C PHE A 217 -16.28 -14.50 -0.03
N GLU A 218 -16.86 -15.34 -0.87
CA GLU A 218 -16.99 -16.77 -0.57
C GLU A 218 -15.61 -17.42 -0.42
N SER A 219 -15.48 -18.36 0.52
CA SER A 219 -14.18 -18.99 0.83
C SER A 219 -13.57 -19.69 -0.39
N GLU A 220 -14.39 -20.15 -1.33
CA GLU A 220 -13.94 -20.75 -2.59
C GLU A 220 -13.16 -19.77 -3.45
N ASN A 221 -13.44 -18.47 -3.37
CA ASN A 221 -12.83 -17.42 -4.16
C ASN A 221 -11.46 -16.98 -3.63
N GLY A 222 -11.10 -17.35 -2.39
CA GLY A 222 -9.77 -17.15 -1.81
C GLY A 222 -9.33 -15.69 -1.68
N VAL A 223 -10.24 -14.71 -1.81
CA VAL A 223 -9.92 -13.28 -1.69
C VAL A 223 -9.72 -12.93 -0.22
N GLN A 224 -8.61 -12.27 0.09
CA GLN A 224 -8.35 -11.76 1.44
C GLN A 224 -8.81 -10.31 1.56
N ILE A 225 -9.48 -9.96 2.65
CA ILE A 225 -10.04 -8.63 2.88
C ILE A 225 -9.39 -8.02 4.12
N PHE A 226 -8.97 -6.78 3.99
CA PHE A 226 -8.37 -6.00 5.07
C PHE A 226 -9.07 -4.66 5.19
N GLU A 227 -9.24 -4.20 6.44
CA GLU A 227 -9.82 -2.89 6.72
C GLU A 227 -8.92 -1.76 6.23
N ASP A 228 -7.60 -1.94 6.35
CA ASP A 228 -6.59 -0.95 6.01
C ASP A 228 -5.56 -1.49 5.01
N PHE A 229 -4.94 -0.54 4.28
CA PHE A 229 -3.93 -0.83 3.26
C PHE A 229 -2.65 -1.44 3.85
N ASN A 230 -2.29 -1.08 5.07
CA ASN A 230 -1.06 -1.54 5.71
C ASN A 230 -1.14 -3.03 6.07
N SER A 231 -2.26 -3.48 6.63
CA SER A 231 -2.53 -4.89 6.94
C SER A 231 -2.47 -5.78 5.71
N ALA A 232 -2.96 -5.28 4.56
CA ALA A 232 -2.85 -6.01 3.29
C ALA A 232 -1.40 -6.17 2.82
N LEU A 233 -0.57 -5.13 2.97
CA LEU A 233 0.87 -5.21 2.68
C LEU A 233 1.58 -6.17 3.63
N GLU A 234 1.30 -6.05 4.92
CA GLU A 234 1.86 -6.92 5.95
C GLU A 234 1.59 -8.40 5.65
N PHE A 235 0.36 -8.74 5.26
CA PHE A 235 -0.01 -10.09 4.87
C PHE A 235 0.85 -10.62 3.72
N CYS A 236 1.04 -9.83 2.66
CA CYS A 236 1.89 -10.20 1.54
C CYS A 236 3.35 -10.38 1.95
N GLU A 237 3.89 -9.47 2.76
CA GLU A 237 5.27 -9.54 3.27
C GLU A 237 5.50 -10.77 4.14
N ASN A 238 4.58 -11.04 5.08
CA ASN A 238 4.66 -12.20 5.95
C ASN A 238 4.67 -13.50 5.13
N ASP A 239 3.91 -13.56 4.03
CA ASP A 239 3.93 -14.73 3.15
C ASP A 239 5.25 -14.89 2.37
N TYR A 240 5.88 -13.80 1.93
CA TYR A 240 7.23 -13.86 1.37
C TYR A 240 8.25 -14.34 2.42
N LEU A 241 8.13 -13.85 3.66
CA LEU A 241 9.06 -14.23 4.74
C LEU A 241 8.98 -15.72 5.09
N LYS A 242 7.83 -16.38 4.96
CA LYS A 242 7.75 -17.85 5.10
C LYS A 242 8.70 -18.56 4.13
N VAL A 243 8.77 -18.08 2.89
CA VAL A 243 9.70 -18.63 1.88
C VAL A 243 11.15 -18.41 2.31
N PHE A 244 11.47 -17.19 2.77
CA PHE A 244 12.80 -16.85 3.28
C PHE A 244 13.23 -17.77 4.45
N TYR A 245 12.36 -17.97 5.44
CA TYR A 245 12.66 -18.82 6.59
C TYR A 245 12.83 -20.30 6.20
N SER A 246 11.92 -20.83 5.37
CA SER A 246 12.01 -22.21 4.89
C SER A 246 13.32 -22.48 4.12
N HIS A 247 13.76 -21.52 3.31
CA HIS A 247 15.02 -21.61 2.56
C HIS A 247 16.24 -21.53 3.48
N ARG A 248 16.21 -20.64 4.48
CA ARG A 248 17.27 -20.54 5.50
C ARG A 248 17.40 -21.84 6.29
N GLU A 249 16.30 -22.44 6.72
CA GLU A 249 16.29 -23.72 7.42
C GLU A 249 16.83 -24.87 6.56
N ALA A 250 16.51 -24.90 5.27
CA ALA A 250 17.06 -25.89 4.33
C ALA A 250 18.58 -25.77 4.19
N LEU A 251 19.12 -24.54 4.14
CA LEU A 251 20.57 -24.31 4.11
C LEU A 251 21.26 -24.73 5.41
N LEU A 252 20.64 -24.47 6.56
CA LEU A 252 21.15 -24.90 7.87
C LEU A 252 21.25 -26.43 7.96
N LYS A 253 20.19 -27.16 7.60
CA LYS A 253 20.19 -28.63 7.59
C LYS A 253 21.28 -29.22 6.67
N ARG A 254 21.52 -28.60 5.51
CA ARG A 254 22.57 -29.03 4.57
C ARG A 254 23.97 -28.87 5.18
N LYS A 255 24.21 -27.79 5.94
CA LYS A 255 25.50 -27.53 6.59
C LYS A 255 25.80 -28.56 7.69
N ASP A 256 24.81 -28.89 8.52
CA ASP A 256 24.93 -29.94 9.55
C ASP A 256 25.21 -31.33 8.96
N THR A 257 24.65 -31.62 7.79
CA THR A 257 24.91 -32.90 7.10
C THR A 257 26.32 -32.97 6.53
N SER A 258 26.84 -31.86 5.99
CA SER A 258 28.20 -31.80 5.43
C SER A 258 29.33 -31.82 6.45
N SER A 259 29.08 -31.49 7.73
CA SER A 259 30.10 -31.51 8.78
C SER A 259 30.27 -32.87 9.47
N THR A 260 29.46 -33.88 9.16
CA THR A 260 29.43 -35.12 9.96
C THR A 260 30.03 -36.35 9.26
N PHE A 261 30.20 -36.37 7.93
CA PHE A 261 30.84 -37.51 7.25
C PHE A 261 31.59 -37.08 5.97
N LEU A 262 32.90 -37.37 5.92
CA LEU A 262 33.63 -37.55 4.66
C LEU A 262 33.15 -38.88 4.06
N GLU A 263 32.04 -38.87 3.32
CA GLU A 263 31.60 -40.03 2.57
C GLU A 263 32.26 -40.06 1.18
N VAL A 264 32.99 -41.15 0.96
CA VAL A 264 33.55 -41.58 -0.33
C VAL A 264 32.39 -41.85 -1.31
N PRO A 265 32.53 -41.62 -2.64
CA PRO A 265 31.44 -41.83 -3.60
C PRO A 265 31.01 -43.30 -3.66
N GLY A 266 29.99 -43.65 -2.88
CA GLY A 266 29.28 -44.92 -2.96
C GLY A 266 28.14 -44.78 -3.97
N SER A 267 28.19 -45.58 -5.03
CA SER A 267 27.14 -45.72 -6.04
C SER A 267 25.85 -46.24 -5.40
N HIS A 268 25.02 -45.36 -4.85
CA HIS A 268 23.64 -45.67 -4.52
C HIS A 268 22.73 -44.55 -5.02
N THR A 269 22.05 -44.89 -6.11
CA THR A 269 20.89 -44.19 -6.67
C THR A 269 19.78 -44.19 -5.62
N GLN A 270 19.87 -43.30 -4.63
CA GLN A 270 18.74 -42.99 -3.78
C GLN A 270 17.79 -42.10 -4.59
N HIS A 271 16.70 -42.70 -5.03
CA HIS A 271 15.50 -42.02 -5.48
C HIS A 271 14.96 -41.15 -4.33
N HIS A 272 15.53 -39.96 -4.14
CA HIS A 272 14.79 -38.88 -3.53
C HIS A 272 13.67 -38.54 -4.50
N LEU A 273 12.43 -38.71 -4.04
CA LEU A 273 11.24 -38.10 -4.61
C LEU A 273 11.42 -36.57 -4.51
N HIS A 274 12.29 -36.04 -5.36
CA HIS A 274 12.18 -34.67 -5.82
C HIS A 274 10.87 -34.67 -6.59
N GLU A 275 9.78 -34.20 -5.96
CA GLU A 275 8.78 -33.50 -6.73
C GLU A 275 9.58 -32.54 -7.60
N SER A 276 9.56 -32.82 -8.89
CA SER A 276 9.98 -31.94 -9.94
C SER A 276 9.02 -30.75 -9.91
N ILE A 277 9.18 -29.91 -8.88
CA ILE A 277 8.66 -28.55 -8.87
C ILE A 277 9.35 -27.91 -10.06
N VAL A 278 8.66 -27.93 -11.20
CA VAL A 278 8.93 -27.02 -12.30
C VAL A 278 8.89 -25.65 -11.66
N SER A 279 10.06 -25.13 -11.29
CA SER A 279 10.16 -23.92 -10.49
C SER A 279 9.60 -22.79 -11.33
N SER A 280 8.36 -22.39 -11.06
CA SER A 280 7.75 -21.28 -11.76
C SER A 280 8.70 -20.07 -11.70
N PRO A 281 8.71 -19.18 -12.71
CA PRO A 281 9.56 -17.99 -12.70
C PRO A 281 9.45 -17.20 -11.39
N ARG A 282 8.26 -17.18 -10.77
CA ARG A 282 8.00 -16.61 -9.44
C ARG A 282 8.79 -17.26 -8.32
N HIS A 283 8.70 -18.58 -8.24
CA HIS A 283 9.36 -19.34 -7.19
C HIS A 283 10.88 -19.22 -7.32
N ARG A 284 11.40 -19.28 -8.55
CA ARG A 284 12.83 -19.11 -8.82
C ARG A 284 13.32 -17.72 -8.42
N HIS A 285 12.56 -16.65 -8.72
CA HIS A 285 12.91 -15.29 -8.30
C HIS A 285 12.98 -15.16 -6.77
N LEU A 286 12.00 -15.70 -6.04
CA LEU A 286 12.00 -15.66 -4.57
C LEU A 286 13.16 -16.46 -3.97
N GLN A 287 13.43 -17.65 -4.50
CA GLN A 287 14.58 -18.45 -4.06
C GLN A 287 15.91 -17.75 -4.36
N GLN A 288 16.04 -17.11 -5.52
CA GLN A 288 17.22 -16.34 -5.88
C GLN A 288 17.39 -15.14 -4.96
N ALA A 289 16.34 -14.35 -4.71
CA ALA A 289 16.37 -13.24 -3.77
C ALA A 289 16.78 -13.71 -2.37
N ALA A 290 16.18 -14.79 -1.85
CA ALA A 290 16.56 -15.36 -0.56
C ALA A 290 18.02 -15.80 -0.53
N THR A 291 18.50 -16.47 -1.58
CA THR A 291 19.89 -16.95 -1.67
C THR A 291 20.88 -15.79 -1.73
N THR A 292 20.62 -14.76 -2.53
CA THR A 292 21.48 -13.57 -2.62
C THR A 292 21.55 -12.86 -1.28
N THR A 293 20.40 -12.59 -0.65
CA THR A 293 20.35 -11.90 0.65
C THR A 293 21.06 -12.69 1.76
N LEU A 294 20.91 -14.02 1.79
CA LEU A 294 21.56 -14.88 2.77
C LEU A 294 23.08 -15.03 2.52
N ARG A 295 23.55 -14.96 1.26
CA ARG A 295 24.98 -15.03 0.95
C ARG A 295 25.73 -13.75 1.25
N GLU A 296 25.10 -12.60 0.99
CA GLU A 296 25.67 -11.29 1.31
C GLU A 296 25.85 -11.08 2.82
N ASP A 297 25.08 -11.79 3.64
CA ASP A 297 25.13 -11.74 5.08
C ASP A 297 25.34 -13.13 5.68
N GLU A 298 26.57 -13.67 5.56
CA GLU A 298 26.94 -14.98 6.10
C GLU A 298 26.59 -15.12 7.59
N THR A 299 26.60 -14.01 8.34
CA THR A 299 26.23 -13.95 9.76
C THR A 299 24.73 -14.08 10.02
N ALA A 300 23.89 -14.01 8.99
CA ALA A 300 22.44 -14.10 9.11
C ALA A 300 21.86 -15.48 8.72
N VAL A 301 22.64 -16.32 8.04
CA VAL A 301 22.28 -17.74 7.81
C VAL A 301 22.31 -18.50 9.13
N VAL A 302 23.27 -18.20 9.99
CA VAL A 302 23.45 -18.79 11.32
C VAL A 302 23.80 -17.65 12.27
N PRO A 303 22.90 -17.17 13.17
CA PRO A 303 23.40 -16.49 14.34
C PRO A 303 24.38 -17.46 15.00
N PRO A 304 25.61 -17.05 15.37
CA PRO A 304 26.58 -17.96 15.94
C PRO A 304 25.89 -18.86 16.96
N THR A 305 25.99 -20.18 16.84
CA THR A 305 25.34 -21.14 17.77
C THR A 305 25.70 -20.84 19.23
N ALA A 306 26.83 -20.15 19.44
CA ALA A 306 27.26 -19.53 20.68
C ALA A 306 26.24 -18.53 21.27
N TRP A 307 25.54 -17.72 20.47
CA TRP A 307 24.59 -16.72 20.97
C TRP A 307 23.29 -17.36 21.46
N ALA A 308 22.83 -18.45 20.82
CA ALA A 308 21.60 -19.14 21.22
C ALA A 308 21.70 -19.80 22.61
N SER A 309 22.92 -20.14 23.07
CA SER A 309 23.18 -20.69 24.41
C SER A 309 23.48 -19.64 25.47
N MET A 310 23.66 -18.37 25.08
CA MET A 310 23.94 -17.27 26.01
C MET A 310 22.67 -16.77 26.71
N ARG A 311 22.83 -16.27 27.94
CA ARG A 311 21.72 -15.66 28.69
C ARG A 311 21.38 -14.28 28.15
N GLN A 312 20.09 -13.98 28.06
CA GLN A 312 19.59 -12.64 27.76
C GLN A 312 20.09 -11.61 28.78
N PRO A 313 20.34 -10.34 28.39
CA PRO A 313 20.00 -9.71 27.10
C PRO A 313 21.11 -9.74 26.03
N LEU A 314 22.24 -10.43 26.25
CA LEU A 314 23.38 -10.36 25.32
C LEU A 314 23.01 -10.76 23.88
N PRO A 315 22.33 -11.90 23.62
CA PRO A 315 21.95 -12.28 22.26
C PRO A 315 21.05 -11.25 21.60
N LEU A 316 20.13 -10.65 22.36
CA LEU A 316 19.24 -9.61 21.87
C LEU A 316 20.00 -8.34 21.48
N LEU A 317 21.00 -7.92 22.26
CA LEU A 317 21.86 -6.78 21.92
C LEU A 317 22.63 -7.04 20.62
N LEU A 318 23.26 -8.21 20.52
CA LEU A 318 24.05 -8.58 19.34
C LEU A 318 23.19 -8.66 18.09
N GLN A 319 22.00 -9.25 18.18
CA GLN A 319 21.05 -9.31 17.08
C GLN A 319 20.52 -7.92 16.69
N THR A 320 20.20 -7.08 17.68
CA THR A 320 19.64 -5.73 17.42
C THR A 320 20.68 -4.81 16.78
N PHE A 321 21.95 -4.96 17.15
CA PHE A 321 23.05 -4.10 16.71
C PHE A 321 23.89 -4.72 15.57
N GLN A 322 23.47 -5.88 15.06
CA GLN A 322 24.14 -6.58 13.98
C GLN A 322 24.27 -5.67 12.74
N GLY A 323 25.48 -5.57 12.19
CA GLY A 323 25.78 -4.71 11.04
C GLY A 323 25.89 -3.21 11.35
N LEU A 324 25.62 -2.79 12.60
CA LEU A 324 25.70 -1.38 13.03
C LEU A 324 26.97 -1.06 13.82
N THR A 325 27.59 -2.07 14.40
CA THR A 325 28.81 -1.95 15.22
C THR A 325 29.80 -3.05 14.85
N SER A 326 31.09 -2.75 15.02
CA SER A 326 32.20 -3.71 14.88
C SER A 326 32.64 -4.30 16.22
N ARG A 327 31.95 -3.96 17.33
CA ARG A 327 32.26 -4.45 18.67
C ARG A 327 31.78 -5.89 18.86
N ASN A 328 32.56 -6.66 19.62
CA ASN A 328 32.34 -8.09 19.87
C ASN A 328 31.42 -8.36 21.07
N GLU A 329 31.20 -9.63 21.36
CA GLU A 329 30.36 -10.10 22.46
C GLU A 329 30.85 -9.64 23.83
N ASP A 330 32.16 -9.71 24.09
CA ASP A 330 32.75 -9.29 25.36
C ASP A 330 32.51 -7.81 25.66
N PHE A 331 32.53 -6.97 24.63
CA PHE A 331 32.23 -5.56 24.75
C PHE A 331 30.80 -5.33 25.25
N TRP A 332 29.82 -6.02 24.64
CA TRP A 332 28.39 -5.86 24.97
C TRP A 332 27.95 -6.63 26.21
N PHE A 333 28.68 -7.67 26.62
CA PHE A 333 28.38 -8.43 27.83
C PHE A 333 28.36 -7.53 29.07
N ARG A 334 29.28 -6.56 29.15
CA ARG A 334 29.35 -5.59 30.26
C ARG A 334 28.11 -4.68 30.32
N ALA A 335 27.53 -4.35 29.16
CA ALA A 335 26.31 -3.54 29.06
C ALA A 335 25.08 -4.26 29.65
N CYS A 336 25.06 -5.60 29.64
CA CYS A 336 23.92 -6.40 30.06
C CYS A 336 23.47 -6.11 31.50
N THR A 337 24.39 -5.78 32.39
CA THR A 337 24.11 -5.49 33.82
C THR A 337 23.29 -4.21 34.04
N TYR A 338 23.16 -3.37 33.02
CA TYR A 338 22.42 -2.11 33.05
C TYR A 338 20.99 -2.24 32.54
N PHE A 339 20.65 -3.36 31.90
CA PHE A 339 19.30 -3.64 31.40
C PHE A 339 18.50 -4.43 32.43
N VAL A 340 17.23 -4.04 32.61
CA VAL A 340 16.28 -4.70 33.50
C VAL A 340 15.19 -5.36 32.66
N ARG A 341 14.86 -6.61 32.97
CA ARG A 341 13.81 -7.34 32.28
C ARG A 341 12.44 -6.94 32.82
N ASP A 342 11.57 -6.45 31.94
CA ASP A 342 10.18 -6.10 32.23
C ASP A 342 9.23 -6.95 31.37
N THR A 343 8.03 -7.21 31.89
CA THR A 343 6.96 -7.95 31.19
C THR A 343 5.71 -7.10 31.12
N TYR A 344 5.06 -7.06 29.96
CA TYR A 344 3.88 -6.26 29.69
C TYR A 344 2.77 -7.15 29.14
N ALA A 345 1.58 -7.11 29.74
CA ALA A 345 0.42 -7.80 29.20
C ALA A 345 -0.13 -7.04 27.98
N ALA A 346 -0.80 -7.75 27.06
CA ALA A 346 -1.48 -7.12 25.93
C ALA A 346 -2.39 -5.96 26.37
N GLY A 347 -2.36 -4.86 25.63
CA GLY A 347 -3.07 -3.61 25.94
C GLY A 347 -2.34 -2.65 26.89
N THR A 348 -1.24 -3.08 27.54
CA THR A 348 -0.49 -2.21 28.46
C THR A 348 0.19 -1.07 27.70
N VAL A 349 0.00 0.17 28.15
CA VAL A 349 0.70 1.35 27.62
C VAL A 349 2.07 1.46 28.30
N LEU A 350 3.14 1.46 27.50
CA LEU A 350 4.52 1.60 27.99
C LEU A 350 4.85 3.06 28.28
N PHE A 351 4.42 3.97 27.39
CA PHE A 351 4.53 5.42 27.56
C PHE A 351 3.61 6.13 26.57
N GLN A 352 3.23 7.37 26.89
CA GLN A 352 2.40 8.23 26.05
C GLN A 352 3.23 9.29 25.34
N GLU A 353 2.68 9.83 24.26
CA GLU A 353 3.24 11.01 23.61
C GLU A 353 3.34 12.19 24.60
N GLY A 354 4.44 12.94 24.56
CA GLY A 354 4.69 14.06 25.47
C GLY A 354 5.33 13.69 26.81
N ASP A 355 5.34 12.41 27.18
CA ASP A 355 5.98 11.96 28.43
C ASP A 355 7.48 12.26 28.48
N VAL A 356 8.02 12.40 29.69
CA VAL A 356 9.46 12.40 29.91
C VAL A 356 9.99 10.98 29.70
N PRO A 357 11.04 10.78 28.87
CA PRO A 357 11.62 9.45 28.66
C PRO A 357 12.17 8.85 29.96
N ASN A 358 11.64 7.68 30.33
CA ASN A 358 12.05 6.94 31.53
C ASN A 358 12.91 5.69 31.20
N GLY A 359 13.08 5.38 29.92
CA GLY A 359 13.87 4.24 29.49
C GLY A 359 13.97 4.05 27.98
N PHE A 360 14.99 3.30 27.58
CA PHE A 360 15.18 2.71 26.26
C PHE A 360 14.84 1.22 26.34
N TYR A 361 14.12 0.69 25.35
CA TYR A 361 13.58 -0.67 25.39
C TYR A 361 14.12 -1.52 24.24
N LEU A 362 14.52 -2.75 24.54
CA LEU A 362 14.83 -3.79 23.56
C LEU A 362 13.78 -4.89 23.67
N LEU A 363 13.00 -5.11 22.62
CA LEU A 363 11.92 -6.10 22.64
C LEU A 363 12.47 -7.51 22.43
N GLU A 364 12.35 -8.37 23.45
CA GLU A 364 12.78 -9.78 23.39
C GLU A 364 11.72 -10.65 22.71
N SER A 365 10.45 -10.48 23.09
CA SER A 365 9.32 -11.23 22.52
C SER A 365 8.04 -10.40 22.59
N GLY A 366 7.07 -10.76 21.76
CA GLY A 366 5.80 -10.03 21.59
C GLY A 366 5.86 -8.98 20.48
N MET A 367 4.91 -8.05 20.52
CA MET A 367 4.75 -6.98 19.54
C MET A 367 4.26 -5.71 20.22
N LEU A 368 4.93 -4.59 19.95
CA LEU A 368 4.50 -3.26 20.39
C LEU A 368 3.87 -2.51 19.22
N ARG A 369 2.90 -1.66 19.52
CA ARG A 369 2.29 -0.73 18.58
C ARG A 369 2.62 0.70 19.00
N ALA A 370 3.25 1.45 18.12
CA ALA A 370 3.54 2.86 18.34
C ALA A 370 2.62 3.73 17.48
N GLU A 371 1.89 4.64 18.10
CA GLU A 371 0.90 5.52 17.50
C GLU A 371 1.37 6.97 17.55
N TYR A 372 1.30 7.64 16.40
CA TYR A 372 1.75 9.01 16.17
C TYR A 372 0.54 9.85 15.77
N GLU A 373 0.33 10.97 16.48
CA GLU A 373 -0.64 11.97 16.07
C GLU A 373 0.05 13.04 15.22
N MET A 374 -0.22 13.03 13.90
CA MET A 374 0.29 14.07 13.00
C MET A 374 -0.84 15.04 12.60
N PRO A 375 -0.53 16.28 12.20
CA PRO A 375 -1.54 17.23 11.72
C PRO A 375 -2.36 16.70 10.54
N GLN A 376 -1.81 15.77 9.76
CA GLN A 376 -2.40 15.17 8.57
C GLN A 376 -3.20 13.89 8.86
N GLY A 377 -3.18 13.40 10.11
CA GLY A 377 -3.86 12.17 10.52
C GLY A 377 -3.05 11.35 11.52
N ARG A 378 -3.65 10.22 11.95
CA ARG A 378 -2.97 9.24 12.82
C ARG A 378 -2.18 8.25 11.99
N TYR A 379 -0.96 7.96 12.42
CA TYR A 379 -0.08 6.95 11.85
C TYR A 379 0.30 5.95 12.94
N PHE A 380 0.43 4.68 12.59
CA PHE A 380 0.94 3.68 13.53
C PHE A 380 1.97 2.78 12.86
N GLU A 381 2.85 2.22 13.68
CA GLU A 381 3.86 1.23 13.29
C GLU A 381 3.83 0.06 14.29
N LEU A 382 4.16 -1.14 13.80
CA LEU A 382 4.30 -2.34 14.63
C LEU A 382 5.78 -2.64 14.84
N ILE A 383 6.20 -2.78 16.08
CA ILE A 383 7.58 -3.07 16.48
C ILE A 383 7.65 -4.53 16.91
N VAL A 384 8.38 -5.34 16.14
CA VAL A 384 8.53 -6.79 16.40
C VAL A 384 9.77 -7.09 17.23
N ALA A 385 9.82 -8.30 17.79
CA ALA A 385 10.96 -8.79 18.57
C ALA A 385 12.31 -8.60 17.84
N GLY A 386 13.35 -8.27 18.61
CA GLY A 386 14.67 -7.92 18.10
C GLY A 386 14.81 -6.47 17.63
N ARG A 387 13.79 -5.62 17.84
CA ARG A 387 13.84 -4.19 17.52
C ARG A 387 13.83 -3.32 18.78
N PRO A 388 14.53 -2.17 18.74
CA PRO A 388 14.50 -1.19 19.81
C PRO A 388 13.24 -0.33 19.76
N CYS A 389 12.89 0.25 20.91
CA CYS A 389 11.81 1.21 21.05
C CYS A 389 12.19 2.36 21.99
N GLY A 390 11.81 3.57 21.61
CA GLY A 390 11.97 4.77 22.42
C GLY A 390 13.41 5.31 22.44
N GLU A 391 14.24 4.89 21.49
CA GLU A 391 15.66 5.25 21.36
C GLU A 391 15.87 6.75 21.24
N LEU A 392 15.23 7.40 20.26
CA LEU A 392 15.50 8.78 19.93
C LEU A 392 15.16 9.70 21.11
N PRO A 393 13.91 9.76 21.62
CA PRO A 393 13.58 10.63 22.76
C PRO A 393 14.42 10.37 24.00
N PHE A 394 14.78 9.11 24.27
CA PHE A 394 15.57 8.76 25.44
C PHE A 394 17.01 9.30 25.37
N PHE A 395 17.68 9.14 24.23
CA PHE A 395 19.07 9.58 24.08
C PHE A 395 19.23 11.06 23.75
N SER A 396 18.23 11.68 23.10
CA SER A 396 18.22 13.13 22.83
C SER A 396 17.64 13.97 23.98
N GLU A 397 17.18 13.33 25.05
CA GLU A 397 16.54 13.99 26.21
C GLU A 397 15.33 14.87 25.81
N THR A 398 14.59 14.46 24.77
CA THR A 398 13.37 15.13 24.29
C THR A 398 12.11 14.40 24.76
N ARG A 399 10.93 15.01 24.56
CA ARG A 399 9.66 14.34 24.89
C ARG A 399 9.39 13.15 23.99
N ARG A 400 8.66 12.15 24.51
CA ARG A 400 8.17 11.02 23.71
C ARG A 400 7.40 11.52 22.50
N THR A 401 7.71 10.98 21.33
CA THR A 401 7.13 11.36 20.04
C THR A 401 5.92 10.52 19.64
N ALA A 402 5.58 9.51 20.45
CA ALA A 402 4.53 8.54 20.16
C ALA A 402 3.99 7.93 21.44
N THR A 403 2.75 7.45 21.37
CA THR A 403 2.18 6.56 22.38
C THR A 403 2.50 5.12 22.00
N VAL A 404 3.11 4.35 22.91
CA VAL A 404 3.48 2.95 22.67
C VAL A 404 2.72 2.03 23.60
N LYS A 405 2.07 1.02 23.02
CA LYS A 405 1.33 -0.01 23.75
C LYS A 405 1.74 -1.41 23.33
N ALA A 406 1.58 -2.36 24.23
CA ALA A 406 1.75 -3.78 23.95
C ALA A 406 0.53 -4.27 23.13
N GLU A 407 0.76 -4.69 21.88
CA GLU A 407 -0.28 -5.29 21.05
C GLU A 407 -0.52 -6.75 21.45
N GLN A 408 0.55 -7.42 21.92
CA GLN A 408 0.55 -8.78 22.46
C GLN A 408 1.31 -8.81 23.80
N ASP A 409 1.27 -9.93 24.51
CA ASP A 409 2.13 -10.13 25.68
C ASP A 409 3.60 -9.97 25.28
N CYS A 410 4.29 -9.05 25.96
CA CYS A 410 5.63 -8.61 25.60
C CYS A 410 6.62 -8.85 26.73
N VAL A 411 7.85 -9.21 26.36
CA VAL A 411 9.01 -9.17 27.23
C VAL A 411 10.00 -8.18 26.64
N ALA A 412 10.43 -7.20 27.44
CA ALA A 412 11.39 -6.20 27.01
C ALA A 412 12.50 -5.99 28.03
N TRP A 413 13.69 -5.67 27.54
CA TRP A 413 14.83 -5.26 28.35
C TRP A 413 14.94 -3.75 28.32
N ARG A 414 14.77 -3.14 29.49
CA ARG A 414 14.75 -1.69 29.67
C ARG A 414 16.05 -1.17 30.27
N LEU A 415 16.66 -0.22 29.59
CA LEU A 415 17.72 0.63 30.13
C LEU A 415 17.08 1.88 30.74
N THR A 416 17.12 2.01 32.07
CA THR A 416 16.49 3.13 32.78
C THR A 416 17.37 4.38 32.75
N THR A 417 16.79 5.56 32.98
CA THR A 417 17.55 6.82 33.05
C THR A 417 18.66 6.78 34.12
N ALA A 418 18.41 6.12 35.25
CA ALA A 418 19.41 5.94 36.31
C ALA A 418 20.57 5.03 35.85
N LYS A 419 20.25 3.87 35.26
CA LYS A 419 21.25 2.93 34.71
C LYS A 419 22.03 3.53 33.55
N TRP A 420 21.41 4.38 32.75
CA TRP A 420 22.08 5.13 31.69
C TRP A 420 23.11 6.12 32.24
N ARG A 421 22.78 6.83 33.33
CA ARG A 421 23.74 7.70 34.03
C ARG A 421 24.92 6.89 34.58
N ASP A 422 24.64 5.78 35.27
CA ASP A 422 25.69 4.89 35.78
C ASP A 422 26.59 4.35 34.66
N LEU A 423 25.99 3.96 33.52
CA LEU A 423 26.73 3.45 32.36
C LEU A 423 27.66 4.51 31.78
N ARG A 424 27.19 5.76 31.66
CA ARG A 424 28.00 6.89 31.17
C ARG A 424 29.20 7.19 32.06
N GLU A 425 29.05 7.04 33.37
CA GLU A 425 30.12 7.31 34.34
C GLU A 425 31.12 6.15 34.44
N ARG A 426 30.64 4.92 34.49
CA ARG A 426 31.49 3.73 34.73
C ARG A 426 32.11 3.14 33.47
N GLU A 427 31.38 3.17 32.35
CA GLU A 427 31.75 2.51 31.09
C GLU A 427 31.49 3.46 29.90
N PRO A 428 32.20 4.60 29.81
CA PRO A 428 31.92 5.66 28.84
C PRO A 428 32.04 5.20 27.37
N GLU A 429 32.94 4.24 27.09
CA GLU A 429 33.08 3.66 25.74
C GLU A 429 31.81 2.92 25.30
N ILE A 430 31.16 2.18 26.20
CA ILE A 430 29.91 1.46 25.92
C ILE A 430 28.79 2.47 25.69
N ALA A 431 28.71 3.51 26.52
CA ALA A 431 27.71 4.55 26.36
C ALA A 431 27.83 5.26 25.00
N ARG A 432 29.06 5.61 24.58
CA ARG A 432 29.32 6.26 23.29
C ARG A 432 28.95 5.36 22.10
N GLU A 433 29.29 4.08 22.17
CA GLU A 433 28.92 3.11 21.14
C GLU A 433 27.40 2.94 21.07
N LEU A 434 26.71 2.81 22.21
CA LEU A 434 25.26 2.67 22.27
C LEU A 434 24.54 3.89 21.67
N LEU A 435 25.02 5.11 21.94
CA LEU A 435 24.52 6.34 21.30
C LEU A 435 24.71 6.29 19.78
N THR A 436 25.90 5.91 19.33
CA THR A 436 26.23 5.83 17.90
C THR A 436 25.33 4.83 17.17
N VAL A 437 25.13 3.65 17.76
CA VAL A 437 24.25 2.61 17.21
C VAL A 437 22.79 3.07 17.20
N SER A 438 22.34 3.74 18.26
CA SER A 438 20.97 4.27 18.35
C SER A 438 20.68 5.35 17.30
N LEU A 439 21.67 6.20 16.98
CA LEU A 439 21.57 7.16 15.89
C LEU A 439 21.47 6.44 14.53
N LYS A 440 22.30 5.42 14.28
CA LYS A 440 22.22 4.62 13.04
C LYS A 440 20.86 3.95 12.87
N LEU A 441 20.32 3.36 13.95
CA LEU A 441 18.98 2.77 13.97
C LEU A 441 17.89 3.80 13.64
N THR A 442 18.03 5.03 14.13
CA THR A 442 17.10 6.12 13.86
C THR A 442 17.14 6.53 12.38
N THR A 443 18.33 6.60 11.78
CA THR A 443 18.49 6.87 10.35
C THR A 443 17.83 5.80 9.48
N GLU A 444 18.12 4.52 9.73
CA GLU A 444 17.50 3.40 9.00
C GLU A 444 15.97 3.45 9.08
N ARG A 445 15.44 3.84 10.25
CA ARG A 445 14.01 4.00 10.45
C ARG A 445 13.45 5.17 9.65
N MET A 446 14.12 6.32 9.64
CA MET A 446 13.61 7.51 8.95
C MET A 446 13.52 7.26 7.45
N ASP A 447 14.51 6.59 6.86
CA ASP A 447 14.50 6.18 5.46
C ASP A 447 13.32 5.24 5.13
N SER A 448 12.96 4.36 6.07
CA SER A 448 11.82 3.44 5.90
C SER A 448 10.43 4.11 6.00
N ILE A 449 10.34 5.27 6.64
CA ILE A 449 9.07 6.02 6.81
C ILE A 449 8.86 7.00 5.64
N THR A 450 9.93 7.56 5.09
CA THR A 450 9.86 8.57 4.02
C THR A 450 9.89 8.00 2.60
N SER A 451 10.19 6.70 2.44
CA SER A 451 10.16 5.97 1.16
C SER A 451 8.78 5.41 0.88
#